data_AF-A0AAD0W852-F1
#
_entry.id   AF-A0AAD0W852-F1
#
_cell.length_a   1.000
_cell.length_b   1.000
_cell.length_c   1.000
_cell.angle_alpha   90.00
_cell.angle_beta   90.00
_cell.angle_gamma   90.00
#
_symmetry.space_group_name_H-M   'P 1'
#
loop_
_entity.id
_entity.type
_entity.pdbx_description
1 polymer ?
#
loop_
_entity_poly.entity_id
_entity_poly.type
_entity_poly.pdbx_seq_one_letter_code
_entity_poly.pdbx_strand_id
1 'polypeptide(L)'
;MYDWNALWKEHEAYRTGYAVQHNDANQLADALSATLIKPAAGIEDVAVYDNGDRYLLAGHKDGLQLLEISKHSLFDITLRFVTEDEEQDIAPPYIEIHVDNLATEEQAVWRAAVSRDEEGRIWVGKRALDEGVVPAMPFDELSFTDDARFREELTRVWHEDLPQLKPALEAWFQHGALSAPDDEPAHYGDAARVRQICDRYAEIVRREQALLSRQFSDPELHLIAQVLKGVHFDDAAACRGVWLAVETRIIEEELDQQWKVDGEKLLTKMKALSYAQEVALIEALSPLPSN
;
A
#
# COMPACT_ATOMS: atom_id res chain seq x y z
N MET A 1 -8.37 -6.28 -0.17
CA MET A 1 -9.12 -7.33 -0.90
C MET A 1 -8.24 -7.80 -2.06
N TYR A 2 -7.96 -9.09 -2.15
CA TYR A 2 -7.07 -9.65 -3.18
C TYR A 2 -7.68 -9.56 -4.58
N ASP A 3 -6.84 -9.33 -5.60
CA ASP A 3 -7.23 -9.52 -6.99
C ASP A 3 -7.14 -11.01 -7.35
N TRP A 4 -8.24 -11.72 -7.12
CA TRP A 4 -8.34 -13.15 -7.40
C TRP A 4 -8.09 -13.51 -8.87
N ASN A 5 -8.38 -12.60 -9.80
CA ASN A 5 -8.15 -12.84 -11.22
C ASN A 5 -6.68 -12.67 -11.59
N ALA A 6 -5.97 -11.75 -10.94
CA ALA A 6 -4.52 -11.64 -11.05
C ALA A 6 -3.83 -12.90 -10.50
N LEU A 7 -4.18 -13.33 -9.29
CA LEU A 7 -3.66 -14.57 -8.69
C LEU A 7 -3.96 -15.78 -9.57
N TRP A 8 -5.17 -15.89 -10.12
CA TRP A 8 -5.51 -16.95 -11.05
C TRP A 8 -4.55 -16.97 -12.25
N LYS A 9 -4.30 -15.81 -12.87
CA LYS A 9 -3.41 -15.65 -14.03
C LYS A 9 -1.95 -15.96 -13.72
N GLU A 10 -1.42 -15.42 -12.63
CA GLU A 10 -0.02 -15.63 -12.21
C GLU A 10 0.29 -17.10 -11.94
N HIS A 11 -0.68 -17.86 -11.41
CA HIS A 11 -0.51 -19.25 -11.06
C HIS A 11 -1.02 -20.25 -12.12
N GLU A 12 -1.00 -19.87 -13.42
CA GLU A 12 -1.49 -20.72 -14.52
C GLU A 12 -0.89 -22.14 -14.52
N ALA A 13 0.41 -22.25 -14.25
CA ALA A 13 1.12 -23.53 -14.25
C ALA A 13 0.71 -24.48 -13.10
N TYR A 14 0.04 -23.96 -12.06
CA TYR A 14 -0.36 -24.71 -10.87
C TYR A 14 -1.86 -25.07 -10.87
N ARG A 15 -2.60 -24.65 -11.91
CA ARG A 15 -4.01 -24.98 -12.05
C ARG A 15 -4.17 -26.46 -12.38
N THR A 16 -5.11 -27.12 -11.71
CA THR A 16 -5.43 -28.54 -11.93
C THR A 16 -6.82 -28.66 -12.57
N GLY A 17 -6.97 -29.57 -13.53
CA GLY A 17 -8.29 -29.87 -14.09
C GLY A 17 -9.16 -30.57 -13.04
N TYR A 18 -10.42 -30.15 -12.92
CA TYR A 18 -11.35 -30.69 -11.92
C TYR A 18 -12.52 -31.38 -12.59
N ALA A 19 -12.56 -32.71 -12.48
CA ALA A 19 -13.57 -33.55 -13.12
C ALA A 19 -14.75 -33.80 -12.17
N VAL A 20 -15.78 -32.95 -12.26
CA VAL A 20 -17.07 -33.17 -11.56
C VAL A 20 -18.21 -33.09 -12.56
N GLN A 21 -19.32 -33.77 -12.26
CA GLN A 21 -20.55 -33.72 -13.06
C GLN A 21 -21.19 -32.30 -13.11
N HIS A 22 -20.81 -31.42 -12.18
CA HIS A 22 -21.27 -30.04 -12.10
C HIS A 22 -20.34 -29.14 -12.90
N ASN A 23 -20.86 -28.56 -13.97
CA ASN A 23 -20.12 -27.71 -14.89
C ASN A 23 -20.19 -26.22 -14.52
N ASP A 24 -20.49 -25.90 -13.26
CA ASP A 24 -20.66 -24.52 -12.75
C ASP A 24 -19.70 -24.29 -11.58
N ALA A 25 -18.85 -23.26 -11.69
CA ALA A 25 -17.76 -22.97 -10.75
C ALA A 25 -18.32 -22.35 -9.49
N ASN A 26 -19.58 -21.90 -9.50
CA ASN A 26 -20.26 -21.35 -8.35
C ASN A 26 -20.96 -22.44 -7.50
N GLN A 27 -21.05 -23.69 -7.98
CA GLN A 27 -21.79 -24.78 -7.33
C GLN A 27 -20.90 -25.92 -6.86
N LEU A 28 -19.70 -25.60 -6.37
CA LEU A 28 -18.71 -26.59 -5.92
C LEU A 28 -18.55 -26.65 -4.39
N ALA A 29 -19.33 -25.91 -3.61
CA ALA A 29 -19.17 -25.79 -2.16
C ALA A 29 -19.09 -27.16 -1.44
N ASP A 30 -20.08 -28.03 -1.68
CA ASP A 30 -20.12 -29.37 -1.10
C ASP A 30 -18.95 -30.25 -1.57
N ALA A 31 -18.62 -30.17 -2.87
CA ALA A 31 -17.56 -30.97 -3.47
C ALA A 31 -16.17 -30.58 -2.95
N LEU A 32 -15.97 -29.29 -2.66
CA LEU A 32 -14.71 -28.75 -2.14
C LEU A 32 -14.64 -28.74 -0.61
N SER A 33 -15.74 -29.12 0.07
CA SER A 33 -15.88 -28.96 1.53
C SER A 33 -15.52 -27.53 1.97
N ALA A 34 -16.00 -26.54 1.21
CA ALA A 34 -15.60 -25.15 1.33
C ALA A 34 -16.80 -24.19 1.14
N THR A 35 -16.69 -22.98 1.67
CA THR A 35 -17.73 -21.96 1.58
C THR A 35 -17.45 -21.03 0.41
N LEU A 36 -18.43 -20.80 -0.49
CA LEU A 36 -18.29 -19.81 -1.56
C LEU A 36 -18.29 -18.39 -0.96
N ILE A 37 -17.18 -17.67 -1.11
CA ILE A 37 -17.03 -16.29 -0.61
C ILE A 37 -17.12 -15.24 -1.72
N LYS A 38 -16.82 -15.63 -2.97
CA LYS A 38 -17.00 -14.77 -4.16
C LYS A 38 -17.47 -15.61 -5.34
N PRO A 39 -18.67 -15.38 -5.89
CA PRO A 39 -19.07 -16.03 -7.13
C PRO A 39 -18.31 -15.48 -8.35
N ALA A 40 -18.04 -16.31 -9.34
CA ALA A 40 -17.61 -15.88 -10.66
C ALA A 40 -18.77 -15.17 -11.37
N ALA A 41 -18.55 -13.94 -11.83
CA ALA A 41 -19.54 -13.16 -12.58
C ALA A 41 -19.66 -13.61 -14.05
N GLY A 42 -18.66 -14.33 -14.58
CA GLY A 42 -18.63 -14.79 -15.97
C GLY A 42 -17.51 -15.80 -16.23
N ILE A 43 -17.40 -16.26 -17.47
CA ILE A 43 -16.47 -17.34 -17.88
C ILE A 43 -14.98 -17.00 -17.71
N GLU A 44 -14.65 -15.71 -17.71
CA GLU A 44 -13.30 -15.17 -17.54
C GLU A 44 -12.96 -14.84 -16.08
N ASP A 45 -13.93 -14.99 -15.18
CA ASP A 45 -13.80 -14.70 -13.75
C ASP A 45 -13.67 -16.00 -12.95
N VAL A 46 -13.15 -15.88 -11.74
CA VAL A 46 -12.99 -17.01 -10.82
C VAL A 46 -13.96 -16.93 -9.65
N ALA A 47 -14.53 -18.09 -9.32
CA ALA A 47 -15.24 -18.30 -8.07
C ALA A 47 -14.21 -18.61 -6.98
N VAL A 48 -14.40 -18.06 -5.79
CA VAL A 48 -13.47 -18.19 -4.67
C VAL A 48 -14.19 -18.87 -3.53
N TYR A 49 -13.59 -19.95 -3.06
CA TYR A 49 -14.03 -20.73 -1.92
C TYR A 49 -13.02 -20.65 -0.79
N ASP A 50 -13.52 -20.70 0.44
CA ASP A 50 -12.71 -20.74 1.67
C ASP A 50 -12.97 -22.05 2.42
N ASN A 51 -11.91 -22.80 2.71
CA ASN A 51 -11.99 -24.05 3.48
C ASN A 51 -11.38 -23.93 4.89
N GLY A 52 -11.10 -22.71 5.35
CA GLY A 52 -10.39 -22.44 6.61
C GLY A 52 -8.94 -22.02 6.35
N ASP A 53 -8.11 -22.95 5.90
CA ASP A 53 -6.66 -22.74 5.76
C ASP A 53 -6.23 -22.28 4.35
N ARG A 54 -7.09 -22.46 3.36
CA ARG A 54 -6.81 -22.21 1.94
C ARG A 54 -7.98 -21.50 1.26
N TYR A 55 -7.63 -20.74 0.24
CA TYR A 55 -8.58 -20.36 -0.80
C TYR A 55 -8.50 -21.35 -1.96
N LEU A 56 -9.67 -21.78 -2.45
CA LEU A 56 -9.79 -22.53 -3.69
C LEU A 56 -10.42 -21.63 -4.74
N LEU A 57 -9.68 -21.35 -5.80
CA LEU A 57 -10.16 -20.58 -6.95
C LEU A 57 -10.62 -21.56 -8.02
N ALA A 58 -11.82 -21.35 -8.55
CA ALA A 58 -12.41 -22.16 -9.61
C ALA A 58 -12.68 -21.30 -10.86
N GLY A 59 -12.06 -21.66 -11.99
CA GLY A 59 -12.22 -20.98 -13.28
C GLY A 59 -12.74 -21.92 -14.37
N HIS A 60 -13.40 -21.35 -15.40
CA HIS A 60 -14.14 -22.12 -16.42
C HIS A 60 -13.66 -21.98 -17.86
N LYS A 61 -12.83 -20.98 -18.17
CA LYS A 61 -12.49 -20.61 -19.55
C LYS A 61 -12.00 -21.77 -20.41
N ASP A 62 -11.22 -22.68 -19.83
CA ASP A 62 -10.58 -23.81 -20.52
C ASP A 62 -11.03 -25.17 -19.94
N GLY A 63 -12.29 -25.22 -19.50
CA GLY A 63 -12.81 -26.29 -18.66
C GLY A 63 -12.63 -25.96 -17.18
N LEU A 64 -13.35 -26.69 -16.33
CA LEU A 64 -13.31 -26.45 -14.89
C LEU A 64 -11.92 -26.77 -14.33
N GLN A 65 -11.25 -25.73 -13.84
CA GLN A 65 -9.93 -25.82 -13.24
C GLN A 65 -9.98 -25.30 -11.80
N LEU A 66 -9.11 -25.84 -10.95
CA LEU A 66 -8.91 -25.39 -9.58
C LEU A 66 -7.48 -24.93 -9.35
N LEU A 67 -7.36 -23.88 -8.55
CA LEU A 67 -6.12 -23.40 -7.98
C LEU A 67 -6.28 -23.34 -6.47
N GLU A 68 -5.38 -24.01 -5.75
CA GLU A 68 -5.32 -23.94 -4.30
C GLU A 68 -4.25 -22.94 -3.88
N ILE A 69 -4.62 -22.02 -3.00
CA ILE A 69 -3.71 -21.01 -2.44
C ILE A 69 -3.78 -21.10 -0.92
N SER A 70 -2.64 -21.34 -0.27
CA SER A 70 -2.55 -21.29 1.19
C SER A 70 -2.70 -19.84 1.67
N LYS A 71 -3.56 -19.58 2.66
CA LYS A 71 -3.71 -18.23 3.23
C LYS A 71 -2.39 -17.69 3.78
N HIS A 72 -1.59 -18.57 4.35
CA HIS A 72 -0.27 -18.26 4.92
C HIS A 72 0.76 -17.84 3.85
N SER A 73 0.47 -18.07 2.57
CA SER A 73 1.31 -17.64 1.44
C SER A 73 0.90 -16.29 0.83
N LEU A 74 -0.18 -15.68 1.33
CA LEU A 74 -0.72 -14.39 0.88
C LEU A 74 -0.28 -13.25 1.80
N PHE A 75 1.04 -13.14 2.01
CA PHE A 75 1.63 -12.05 2.76
C PHE A 75 2.20 -10.97 1.81
N ASP A 76 2.31 -9.75 2.33
CA ASP A 76 3.04 -8.64 1.73
C ASP A 76 4.17 -8.21 2.67
N ILE A 77 5.30 -7.78 2.11
CA ILE A 77 6.44 -7.25 2.88
C ILE A 77 6.75 -5.84 2.41
N THR A 78 6.59 -4.87 3.30
CA THR A 78 6.87 -3.47 3.02
C THR A 78 8.08 -2.99 3.81
N LEU A 79 8.99 -2.30 3.12
CA LEU A 79 10.18 -1.69 3.72
C LEU A 79 9.96 -0.18 3.93
N ARG A 80 10.27 0.32 5.13
CA ARG A 80 10.19 1.74 5.47
C ARG A 80 11.48 2.24 6.09
N PHE A 81 11.90 3.44 5.69
CA PHE A 81 12.96 4.20 6.33
C PHE A 81 12.34 5.33 7.15
N VAL A 82 12.58 5.31 8.46
CA VAL A 82 11.99 6.27 9.40
C VAL A 82 13.07 7.22 9.89
N THR A 83 12.81 8.52 9.75
CA THR A 83 13.73 9.60 10.09
C THR A 83 13.20 10.53 11.17
N GLU A 84 11.92 10.39 11.53
CA GLU A 84 11.24 11.19 12.54
C GLU A 84 11.01 10.34 13.80
N ASP A 85 10.88 11.02 14.94
CA ASP A 85 10.56 10.35 16.19
C ASP A 85 9.06 10.08 16.25
N GLU A 86 8.70 8.81 16.06
CA GLU A 86 7.31 8.31 16.10
C GLU A 86 6.99 7.67 17.46
N GLU A 87 7.65 8.14 18.54
CA GLU A 87 7.52 7.66 19.91
C GLU A 87 7.75 6.14 20.05
N GLN A 88 8.67 5.61 19.24
CA GLN A 88 9.08 4.21 19.31
C GLN A 88 10.25 4.03 20.30
N ASP A 89 10.44 2.80 20.78
CA ASP A 89 11.59 2.42 21.64
C ASP A 89 12.97 2.52 20.92
N ILE A 90 12.99 2.98 19.66
CA ILE A 90 14.18 3.11 18.83
C ILE A 90 14.22 4.54 18.28
N ALA A 91 15.31 5.24 18.58
CA ALA A 91 15.53 6.59 18.05
C ALA A 91 15.77 6.57 16.53
N PRO A 92 15.26 7.56 15.78
CA PRO A 92 15.57 7.72 14.37
C PRO A 92 17.07 8.00 14.16
N PRO A 93 17.65 7.51 13.04
CA PRO A 93 16.98 6.83 11.94
C PRO A 93 16.90 5.33 12.19
N TYR A 94 15.82 4.70 11.76
CA TYR A 94 15.68 3.24 11.78
C TYR A 94 14.96 2.71 10.54
N ILE A 95 15.13 1.42 10.30
CA ILE A 95 14.40 0.68 9.26
C ILE A 95 13.27 -0.08 9.92
N GLU A 96 12.12 -0.09 9.27
CA GLU A 96 11.01 -1.00 9.57
C GLU A 96 10.78 -1.95 8.39
N ILE A 97 10.58 -3.22 8.69
CA ILE A 97 10.05 -4.21 7.75
C ILE A 97 8.69 -4.64 8.29
N HIS A 98 7.64 -4.23 7.58
CA HIS A 98 6.26 -4.57 7.87
C HIS A 98 5.90 -5.82 7.10
N VAL A 99 5.24 -6.75 7.77
CA VAL A 99 4.69 -7.96 7.16
C VAL A 99 3.21 -8.01 7.47
N ASP A 100 2.41 -8.10 6.42
CA ASP A 100 0.95 -8.11 6.50
C ASP A 100 0.41 -9.34 5.79
N ASN A 101 -0.45 -10.12 6.46
CA ASN A 101 -1.24 -11.17 5.83
C ASN A 101 -2.72 -10.84 5.99
N LEU A 102 -3.33 -10.28 4.94
CA LEU A 102 -4.75 -9.91 4.98
C LEU A 102 -5.69 -11.12 4.98
N ALA A 103 -5.19 -12.33 4.70
CA ALA A 103 -6.01 -13.55 4.69
C ALA A 103 -6.13 -14.18 6.08
N THR A 104 -5.11 -14.04 6.93
CA THR A 104 -5.10 -14.50 8.32
C THR A 104 -5.21 -13.38 9.34
N GLU A 105 -5.19 -12.12 8.89
CA GLU A 105 -5.18 -10.91 9.72
C GLU A 105 -3.94 -10.79 10.62
N GLU A 106 -2.89 -11.56 10.32
CA GLU A 106 -1.61 -11.51 11.03
C GLU A 106 -0.77 -10.34 10.52
N GLN A 107 -0.19 -9.58 11.43
CA GLN A 107 0.67 -8.44 11.13
C GLN A 107 1.85 -8.42 12.10
N ALA A 108 3.04 -8.09 11.61
CA ALA A 108 4.21 -7.93 12.46
C ALA A 108 5.19 -6.92 11.86
N VAL A 109 5.97 -6.26 12.74
CA VAL A 109 6.93 -5.24 12.33
C VAL A 109 8.28 -5.53 12.97
N TRP A 110 9.30 -5.68 12.14
CA TRP A 110 10.68 -5.76 12.59
C TRP A 110 11.34 -4.38 12.47
N ARG A 111 12.09 -3.98 13.50
CA ARG A 111 12.74 -2.67 13.56
C ARG A 111 14.22 -2.80 13.86
N ALA A 112 15.04 -1.98 13.19
CA ALA A 112 16.45 -1.89 13.48
C ALA A 112 16.99 -0.47 13.30
N ALA A 113 17.68 0.02 14.34
CA ALA A 113 18.40 1.28 14.29
C ALA A 113 19.42 1.30 13.15
N VAL A 114 19.53 2.42 12.47
CA VAL A 114 20.55 2.66 11.46
C VAL A 114 21.66 3.49 12.09
N SER A 115 22.91 3.08 11.88
CA SER A 115 24.08 3.86 12.27
C SER A 115 25.12 3.90 11.15
N ARG A 116 26.04 4.84 11.24
CA ARG A 116 27.18 4.98 10.34
C ARG A 116 28.47 4.93 11.13
N ASP A 117 29.41 4.09 10.71
CA ASP A 117 30.72 4.01 11.35
C ASP A 117 31.71 5.08 10.84
N GLU A 118 32.90 5.14 11.45
CA GLU A 118 33.95 6.10 11.09
C GLU A 118 34.49 5.91 9.66
N GLU A 119 34.37 4.71 9.10
CA GLU A 119 34.73 4.39 7.71
C GLU A 119 33.61 4.75 6.72
N GLY A 120 32.48 5.23 7.24
CA GLY A 120 31.33 5.65 6.46
C GLY A 120 30.39 4.53 6.04
N ARG A 121 30.58 3.30 6.55
CA ARG A 121 29.70 2.16 6.27
C ARG A 121 28.40 2.29 7.04
N ILE A 122 27.31 1.89 6.39
CA ILE A 122 25.97 1.88 7.00
C ILE A 122 25.72 0.54 7.66
N TRP A 123 25.29 0.62 8.91
CA TRP A 123 24.91 -0.49 9.76
C TRP A 123 23.41 -0.44 10.02
N VAL A 124 22.73 -1.56 9.86
CA VAL A 124 21.32 -1.75 10.21
C VAL A 124 21.28 -2.80 11.32
N GLY A 125 21.00 -2.33 12.53
CA GLY A 125 21.14 -3.10 13.76
C GLY A 125 22.58 -3.55 13.98
N LYS A 126 22.85 -4.85 13.84
CA LYS A 126 24.18 -5.47 14.05
C LYS A 126 24.85 -5.92 12.76
N ARG A 127 24.31 -5.57 11.59
CA ARG A 127 24.81 -6.00 10.28
C ARG A 127 25.16 -4.80 9.42
N ALA A 128 26.28 -4.88 8.72
CA ALA A 128 26.60 -3.88 7.70
C ALA A 128 25.76 -4.16 6.45
N LEU A 129 25.20 -3.12 5.85
CA LEU A 129 24.34 -3.23 4.68
C LEU A 129 25.05 -3.94 3.51
N ASP A 130 26.34 -3.68 3.35
CA ASP A 130 27.18 -4.24 2.28
C ASP A 130 27.74 -5.65 2.62
N GLU A 131 27.44 -6.23 3.80
CA GLU A 131 27.97 -7.53 4.26
C GLU A 131 27.32 -8.72 3.53
N GLY A 132 26.12 -8.54 2.95
CA GLY A 132 25.37 -9.62 2.30
C GLY A 132 24.87 -10.70 3.27
N VAL A 133 24.77 -10.36 4.56
CA VAL A 133 24.29 -11.27 5.61
C VAL A 133 22.98 -10.72 6.18
N VAL A 134 21.92 -11.50 6.04
CA VAL A 134 20.60 -11.17 6.60
C VAL A 134 20.66 -11.28 8.14
N PRO A 135 20.22 -10.26 8.89
CA PRO A 135 20.11 -10.36 10.35
C PRO A 135 19.01 -11.33 10.77
N ALA A 136 19.03 -11.72 12.03
CA ALA A 136 17.87 -12.39 12.62
C ALA A 136 16.71 -11.39 12.70
N MET A 137 15.60 -11.71 12.04
CA MET A 137 14.35 -10.96 12.05
C MET A 137 13.25 -11.86 12.62
N PRO A 138 13.15 -11.99 13.95
CA PRO A 138 12.10 -12.78 14.57
C PRO A 138 10.77 -12.06 14.38
N PHE A 139 9.84 -12.72 13.71
CA PHE A 139 8.44 -12.31 13.59
C PHE A 139 7.59 -13.33 14.35
N ASP A 140 7.73 -13.33 15.68
CA ASP A 140 7.18 -14.38 16.55
C ASP A 140 5.64 -14.40 16.52
N GLU A 141 5.01 -13.30 16.09
CA GLU A 141 3.56 -13.17 15.93
C GLU A 141 3.02 -13.84 14.66
N LEU A 142 3.89 -14.22 13.71
CA LEU A 142 3.48 -14.79 12.43
C LEU A 142 3.60 -16.32 12.43
N SER A 143 2.50 -17.00 12.12
CA SER A 143 2.42 -18.46 12.03
C SER A 143 3.14 -19.07 10.83
N PHE A 144 3.63 -18.25 9.90
CA PHE A 144 4.21 -18.66 8.62
C PHE A 144 5.69 -18.31 8.44
N THR A 145 6.40 -17.97 9.52
CA THR A 145 7.86 -17.67 9.48
C THR A 145 8.73 -18.84 8.99
N ASP A 146 8.20 -20.07 9.08
CA ASP A 146 8.86 -21.27 8.58
C ASP A 146 8.68 -21.51 7.07
N ASP A 147 7.82 -20.75 6.41
CA ASP A 147 7.57 -20.86 4.98
C ASP A 147 8.80 -20.43 4.15
N ALA A 148 9.17 -21.24 3.17
CA ALA A 148 10.35 -21.00 2.35
C ALA A 148 10.20 -19.73 1.49
N ARG A 149 9.01 -19.48 0.94
CA ARG A 149 8.72 -18.29 0.14
C ARG A 149 8.81 -17.04 1.00
N PHE A 150 8.30 -17.09 2.23
CA PHE A 150 8.45 -15.97 3.16
C PHE A 150 9.91 -15.62 3.43
N ARG A 151 10.74 -16.63 3.69
CA ARG A 151 12.18 -16.45 3.91
C ARG A 151 12.92 -15.93 2.67
N GLU A 152 12.53 -16.39 1.48
CA GLU A 152 13.08 -15.91 0.20
C GLU A 152 12.72 -14.45 -0.05
N GLU A 153 11.44 -14.07 0.12
CA GLU A 153 10.99 -12.69 -0.04
C GLU A 153 11.65 -11.75 0.98
N LEU A 154 11.76 -12.16 2.24
CA LEU A 154 12.47 -11.38 3.26
C LEU A 154 13.96 -11.21 2.92
N THR A 155 14.58 -12.25 2.35
CA THR A 155 15.95 -12.21 1.86
C THR A 155 16.08 -11.27 0.65
N ARG A 156 15.08 -11.25 -0.24
CA ARG A 156 15.03 -10.33 -1.39
C ARG A 156 14.93 -8.88 -0.90
N VAL A 157 14.02 -8.58 0.02
CA VAL A 157 13.87 -7.23 0.60
C VAL A 157 15.20 -6.76 1.20
N TRP A 158 15.91 -7.63 1.92
CA TRP A 158 17.21 -7.28 2.51
C TRP A 158 18.31 -7.02 1.47
N HIS A 159 18.41 -7.83 0.42
CA HIS A 159 19.51 -7.76 -0.55
C HIS A 159 19.24 -6.88 -1.76
N GLU A 160 17.98 -6.66 -2.10
CA GLU A 160 17.58 -5.94 -3.32
C GLU A 160 16.94 -4.60 -2.99
N ASP A 161 16.00 -4.56 -2.03
CA ASP A 161 15.21 -3.34 -1.75
C ASP A 161 15.92 -2.40 -0.77
N LEU A 162 16.44 -2.93 0.34
CA LEU A 162 17.13 -2.13 1.36
C LEU A 162 18.37 -1.37 0.84
N PRO A 163 19.24 -1.95 -0.02
CA PRO A 163 20.37 -1.21 -0.59
C PRO A 163 19.96 -0.03 -1.48
N GLN A 164 18.75 -0.03 -2.05
CA GLN A 164 18.25 1.11 -2.81
C GLN A 164 17.99 2.34 -1.94
N LEU A 165 17.85 2.16 -0.62
CA LEU A 165 17.71 3.26 0.34
C LEU A 165 19.05 3.89 0.73
N LYS A 166 20.18 3.33 0.30
CA LYS A 166 21.54 3.84 0.61
C LYS A 166 21.70 5.34 0.35
N PRO A 167 21.26 5.92 -0.79
CA PRO A 167 21.36 7.36 -1.01
C PRO A 167 20.60 8.20 0.03
N ALA A 168 19.43 7.74 0.48
CA ALA A 168 18.62 8.43 1.48
C ALA A 168 19.26 8.32 2.88
N LEU A 169 19.78 7.13 3.23
CA LEU A 169 20.52 6.89 4.47
C LEU A 169 21.78 7.76 4.55
N GLU A 170 22.56 7.81 3.46
CA GLU A 170 23.76 8.64 3.37
C GLU A 170 23.43 10.14 3.50
N ALA A 171 22.36 10.60 2.86
CA ALA A 171 21.91 11.98 2.97
C ALA A 171 21.57 12.33 4.43
N TRP A 172 20.83 11.46 5.14
CA TRP A 172 20.47 11.69 6.55
C TRP A 172 21.71 11.89 7.44
N PHE A 173 22.73 11.01 7.33
CA PHE A 173 23.96 11.16 8.12
C PHE A 173 24.80 12.37 7.73
N GLN A 174 24.76 12.79 6.47
CA GLN A 174 25.44 14.01 6.02
C GLN A 174 24.78 15.27 6.58
N HIS A 175 23.45 15.27 6.73
CA HIS A 175 22.70 16.33 7.39
C HIS A 175 22.94 16.34 8.91
N GLY A 176 22.98 15.18 9.57
CA GLY A 176 23.25 15.07 11.02
C GLY A 176 24.64 15.54 11.47
N ALA A 177 25.66 15.49 10.60
CA ALA A 177 27.00 15.99 10.89
C ALA A 177 27.12 17.53 10.86
N LEU A 178 26.10 18.23 10.35
CA LEU A 178 26.08 19.68 10.21
C LEU A 178 25.04 20.38 11.11
N SER A 179 24.31 19.64 11.95
CA SER A 179 23.14 20.18 12.67
C SER A 179 23.20 19.93 14.18
N ALA A 180 23.75 20.91 14.89
CA ALA A 180 23.09 21.49 16.05
C ALA A 180 23.34 23.02 15.99
N PRO A 181 22.34 23.92 16.17
CA PRO A 181 20.91 23.77 16.43
C PRO A 181 20.01 24.46 15.37
N ASP A 182 18.71 24.45 15.65
CA ASP A 182 17.59 25.24 15.11
C ASP A 182 16.86 24.72 13.86
N ASP A 183 15.53 24.75 14.00
CA ASP A 183 14.48 24.59 12.98
C ASP A 183 14.75 25.47 11.75
N GLU A 184 15.65 25.03 10.85
CA GLU A 184 15.71 25.59 9.50
C GLU A 184 14.95 24.69 8.52
N PRO A 185 13.99 25.24 7.76
CA PRO A 185 13.23 24.50 6.78
C PRO A 185 14.17 23.82 5.79
N ALA A 186 13.86 22.58 5.42
CA ALA A 186 14.65 21.73 4.53
C ALA A 186 15.39 22.56 3.46
N HIS A 187 16.69 22.73 3.65
CA HIS A 187 17.53 23.42 2.68
C HIS A 187 17.65 22.49 1.46
N TYR A 188 16.70 22.62 0.53
CA TYR A 188 16.82 22.11 -0.82
C TYR A 188 17.99 22.84 -1.47
N GLY A 189 19.20 22.28 -1.29
CA GLY A 189 20.43 22.84 -1.79
C GLY A 189 20.31 23.08 -3.29
N ASP A 190 20.37 24.36 -3.67
CA ASP A 190 20.16 24.93 -5.00
C ASP A 190 18.69 25.19 -5.40
N ALA A 191 18.35 26.47 -5.64
CA ALA A 191 17.07 26.92 -6.18
C ALA A 191 16.74 26.27 -7.54
N ALA A 192 17.75 25.89 -8.32
CA ALA A 192 17.55 25.13 -9.55
C ALA A 192 17.01 23.72 -9.26
N ARG A 193 17.45 23.09 -8.17
CA ARG A 193 16.95 21.78 -7.75
C ARG A 193 15.52 21.86 -7.22
N VAL A 194 15.20 22.87 -6.41
CA VAL A 194 13.82 23.16 -5.97
C VAL A 194 12.89 23.28 -7.17
N ARG A 195 13.29 24.09 -8.16
CA ARG A 195 12.48 24.30 -9.37
C ARG A 195 12.22 23.01 -10.13
N GLN A 196 13.25 22.15 -10.29
CA GLN A 196 13.08 20.85 -10.92
C GLN A 196 12.13 19.93 -10.15
N ILE A 197 12.15 19.99 -8.81
CA ILE A 197 11.23 19.21 -7.96
C ILE A 197 9.80 19.72 -8.14
N CYS A 198 9.59 21.04 -8.08
CA CYS A 198 8.29 21.66 -8.33
C CYS A 198 7.76 21.35 -9.74
N ASP A 199 8.61 21.38 -10.76
CA ASP A 199 8.23 21.05 -12.14
C ASP A 199 7.77 19.59 -12.27
N ARG A 200 8.45 18.65 -11.60
CA ARG A 200 8.05 17.23 -11.56
C ARG A 200 6.76 17.02 -10.80
N TYR A 201 6.60 17.68 -9.65
CA TYR A 201 5.38 17.62 -8.86
C TYR A 201 4.18 18.16 -9.65
N ALA A 202 4.32 19.31 -10.30
CA ALA A 202 3.27 19.91 -11.14
C ALA A 202 2.88 18.99 -12.31
N GLU A 203 3.84 18.30 -12.93
CA GLU A 203 3.55 17.34 -14.01
C GLU A 203 2.85 16.08 -13.49
N ILE A 204 3.22 15.56 -12.31
CA ILE A 204 2.50 14.45 -11.66
C ILE A 204 1.05 14.86 -11.39
N VAL A 205 0.85 16.01 -10.74
CA VAL A 205 -0.48 16.55 -10.42
C VAL A 205 -1.33 16.68 -11.68
N ARG A 206 -0.78 17.25 -12.76
CA ARG A 206 -1.52 17.43 -14.02
C ARG A 206 -1.94 16.10 -14.64
N ARG A 207 -1.09 15.07 -14.59
CA ARG A 207 -1.41 13.73 -15.12
C ARG A 207 -2.50 13.05 -14.31
N GLU A 208 -2.39 13.08 -12.99
CA GLU A 208 -3.38 12.47 -12.12
C GLU A 208 -4.73 13.19 -12.21
N GLN A 209 -4.75 14.53 -12.28
CA GLN A 209 -5.98 15.30 -12.50
C GLN A 209 -6.71 14.89 -13.80
N ALA A 210 -5.97 14.61 -14.88
CA ALA A 210 -6.56 14.15 -16.12
C ALA A 210 -7.23 12.77 -15.97
N LEU A 211 -6.67 11.87 -15.15
CA LEU A 211 -7.27 10.57 -14.83
C LEU A 211 -8.50 10.73 -13.94
N LEU A 212 -8.39 11.53 -12.88
CA LEU A 212 -9.45 11.80 -11.91
C LEU A 212 -10.69 12.43 -12.55
N SER A 213 -10.50 13.30 -13.55
CA SER A 213 -11.61 13.93 -14.30
C SER A 213 -12.53 12.93 -15.01
N ARG A 214 -12.06 11.69 -15.23
CA ARG A 214 -12.85 10.60 -15.84
C ARG A 214 -13.46 9.67 -14.80
N GLN A 215 -12.96 9.70 -13.57
CA GLN A 215 -13.34 8.81 -12.48
C GLN A 215 -14.44 9.39 -11.59
N PHE A 216 -14.44 10.72 -11.44
CA PHE A 216 -15.43 11.47 -10.68
C PHE A 216 -16.35 12.25 -11.61
N SER A 217 -17.64 12.25 -11.28
CA SER A 217 -18.66 13.08 -11.89
C SER A 217 -18.66 14.49 -11.29
N ASP A 218 -19.22 15.46 -12.01
CA ASP A 218 -19.27 16.84 -11.53
C ASP A 218 -19.92 16.97 -10.13
N PRO A 219 -21.04 16.30 -9.80
CA PRO A 219 -21.62 16.40 -8.45
C PRO A 219 -20.71 15.82 -7.37
N GLU A 220 -19.98 14.73 -7.66
CA GLU A 220 -18.98 14.16 -6.74
C GLU A 220 -17.85 15.17 -6.49
N LEU A 221 -17.34 15.83 -7.53
CA LEU A 221 -16.29 16.85 -7.40
C LEU A 221 -16.75 18.08 -6.62
N HIS A 222 -17.99 18.53 -6.80
CA HIS A 222 -18.54 19.66 -6.04
C HIS A 222 -18.69 19.34 -4.55
N LEU A 223 -19.15 18.12 -4.23
CA LEU A 223 -19.24 17.64 -2.86
C LEU A 223 -17.85 17.63 -2.21
N ILE A 224 -16.85 17.02 -2.86
CA ILE A 224 -15.47 16.97 -2.36
C ILE A 224 -14.91 18.38 -2.16
N ALA A 225 -15.09 19.27 -3.15
CA ALA A 225 -14.63 20.66 -3.04
C ALA A 225 -15.29 21.42 -1.88
N GLN A 226 -16.56 21.16 -1.59
CA GLN A 226 -17.24 21.77 -0.44
C GLN A 226 -16.61 21.31 0.89
N VAL A 227 -16.26 20.03 1.00
CA VAL A 227 -15.57 19.50 2.18
C VAL A 227 -14.18 20.12 2.32
N LEU A 228 -13.40 20.17 1.23
CA LEU A 228 -12.03 20.68 1.23
C LEU A 228 -11.92 22.16 1.61
N LYS A 229 -12.96 22.98 1.40
CA LYS A 229 -12.99 24.38 1.87
C LYS A 229 -12.82 24.52 3.38
N GLY A 230 -13.19 23.49 4.15
CA GLY A 230 -13.07 23.48 5.62
C GLY A 230 -11.82 22.79 6.15
N VAL A 231 -10.96 22.25 5.29
CA VAL A 231 -9.79 21.46 5.67
C VAL A 231 -8.52 22.28 5.44
N HIS A 232 -7.65 22.33 6.45
CA HIS A 232 -6.32 22.92 6.33
C HIS A 232 -5.30 21.79 6.22
N PHE A 233 -4.40 21.91 5.25
CA PHE A 233 -3.32 20.95 5.00
C PHE A 233 -2.01 21.62 5.43
N ASP A 234 -1.59 21.37 6.66
CA ASP A 234 -0.44 22.03 7.27
C ASP A 234 0.91 21.46 6.76
N ASP A 235 0.90 20.21 6.30
CA ASP A 235 2.05 19.54 5.69
C ASP A 235 1.61 18.56 4.58
N ALA A 236 2.60 17.92 3.93
CA ALA A 236 2.33 16.96 2.85
C ALA A 236 1.66 15.67 3.37
N ALA A 237 1.95 15.22 4.59
CA ALA A 237 1.37 13.99 5.14
C ALA A 237 -0.13 14.15 5.38
N ALA A 238 -0.57 15.36 5.73
CA ALA A 238 -1.98 15.73 5.91
C ALA A 238 -2.83 15.55 4.65
N CYS A 239 -2.22 15.44 3.46
CA CYS A 239 -2.95 15.19 2.21
C CYS A 239 -3.55 13.78 2.10
N ARG A 240 -3.18 12.83 2.98
CA ARG A 240 -3.71 11.46 2.95
C ARG A 240 -4.97 11.34 3.80
N GLY A 241 -5.92 10.55 3.33
CA GLY A 241 -7.14 10.24 4.06
C GLY A 241 -8.26 11.26 3.86
N VAL A 242 -8.27 11.99 2.74
CA VAL A 242 -9.31 12.99 2.43
C VAL A 242 -10.72 12.40 2.51
N TRP A 243 -10.86 11.10 2.22
CA TRP A 243 -12.12 10.37 2.33
C TRP A 243 -12.71 10.41 3.74
N LEU A 244 -11.90 10.52 4.80
CA LEU A 244 -12.38 10.63 6.18
C LEU A 244 -13.19 11.91 6.37
N ALA A 245 -12.65 13.04 5.90
CA ALA A 245 -13.35 14.33 5.98
C ALA A 245 -14.66 14.30 5.18
N VAL A 246 -14.66 13.62 4.02
CA VAL A 246 -15.87 13.45 3.21
C VAL A 246 -16.89 12.54 3.90
N GLU A 247 -16.46 11.42 4.47
CA GLU A 247 -17.31 10.47 5.21
C GLU A 247 -17.98 11.16 6.41
N THR A 248 -17.21 11.92 7.20
CA THR A 248 -17.76 12.71 8.32
C THR A 248 -18.85 13.67 7.84
N ARG A 249 -18.64 14.40 6.74
CA ARG A 249 -19.63 15.37 6.24
C ARG A 249 -20.85 14.70 5.59
N ILE A 250 -20.69 13.53 5.00
CA ILE A 250 -21.84 12.73 4.54
C ILE A 250 -22.71 12.31 5.74
N ILE A 251 -22.09 11.87 6.83
CA ILE A 251 -22.82 11.43 8.03
C ILE A 251 -23.48 12.61 8.77
N GLU A 252 -22.77 13.72 8.93
CA GLU A 252 -23.23 14.86 9.73
C GLU A 252 -24.19 15.79 8.99
N GLU A 253 -23.99 15.99 7.69
CA GLU A 253 -24.70 17.00 6.90
C GLU A 253 -25.49 16.42 5.71
N GLU A 254 -25.45 15.10 5.51
CA GLU A 254 -26.12 14.42 4.39
C GLU A 254 -25.75 15.05 3.03
N LEU A 255 -24.48 15.44 2.85
CA LEU A 255 -24.01 16.12 1.63
C LEU A 255 -24.23 15.30 0.36
N ASP A 256 -24.21 13.98 0.47
CA ASP A 256 -24.52 13.05 -0.60
C ASP A 256 -25.97 13.24 -1.10
N GLN A 257 -26.93 13.47 -0.20
CA GLN A 257 -28.31 13.78 -0.57
C GLN A 257 -28.44 15.17 -1.21
N GLN A 258 -27.72 16.17 -0.67
CA GLN A 258 -27.73 17.54 -1.19
C GLN A 258 -27.23 17.61 -2.64
N TRP A 259 -26.14 16.87 -2.94
CA TRP A 259 -25.53 16.82 -4.27
C TRP A 259 -26.05 15.68 -5.15
N LYS A 260 -26.98 14.85 -4.64
CA LYS A 260 -27.53 13.66 -5.33
C LYS A 260 -26.45 12.69 -5.79
N VAL A 261 -25.50 12.44 -4.91
CA VAL A 261 -24.37 11.53 -5.11
C VAL A 261 -24.63 10.23 -4.35
N ASP A 262 -24.18 9.12 -4.92
CA ASP A 262 -24.11 7.84 -4.19
C ASP A 262 -22.91 7.86 -3.25
N GLY A 263 -23.17 8.13 -1.96
CA GLY A 263 -22.13 8.30 -0.94
C GLY A 263 -21.23 7.08 -0.77
N GLU A 264 -21.80 5.87 -0.76
CA GLU A 264 -21.01 4.64 -0.61
C GLU A 264 -20.09 4.40 -1.81
N LYS A 265 -20.60 4.63 -3.02
CA LYS A 265 -19.81 4.51 -4.24
C LYS A 265 -18.71 5.58 -4.31
N LEU A 266 -19.01 6.80 -3.89
CA LEU A 266 -18.03 7.89 -3.80
C LEU A 266 -16.90 7.52 -2.82
N LEU A 267 -17.25 7.10 -1.60
CA LEU A 267 -16.26 6.72 -0.59
C LEU A 267 -15.40 5.54 -1.03
N THR A 268 -15.98 4.56 -1.73
CA THR A 268 -15.23 3.44 -2.31
C THR A 268 -14.20 3.92 -3.34
N LYS A 269 -14.57 4.85 -4.23
CA LYS A 269 -13.63 5.45 -5.18
C LYS A 269 -12.51 6.20 -4.46
N MET A 270 -12.85 6.97 -3.42
CA MET A 270 -11.88 7.79 -2.68
C MET A 270 -10.90 6.92 -1.87
N LYS A 271 -11.38 5.87 -1.20
CA LYS A 271 -10.53 4.90 -0.46
C LYS A 271 -9.55 4.16 -1.37
N ALA A 272 -9.88 4.03 -2.66
CA ALA A 272 -9.02 3.39 -3.66
C ALA A 272 -7.98 4.34 -4.29
N LEU A 273 -7.97 5.63 -3.94
CA LEU A 273 -7.00 6.57 -4.50
C LEU A 273 -5.60 6.30 -3.96
N SER A 274 -4.61 6.43 -4.84
CA SER A 274 -3.21 6.55 -4.42
C SER A 274 -2.95 7.91 -3.76
N TYR A 275 -1.85 8.01 -3.01
CA TYR A 275 -1.46 9.29 -2.40
C TYR A 275 -1.28 10.41 -3.44
N ALA A 276 -0.67 10.12 -4.58
CA ALA A 276 -0.50 11.09 -5.67
C ALA A 276 -1.85 11.59 -6.23
N GLN A 277 -2.86 10.73 -6.27
CA GLN A 277 -4.21 11.08 -6.70
C GLN A 277 -4.96 11.91 -5.66
N GLU A 278 -4.81 11.62 -4.36
CA GLU A 278 -5.39 12.46 -3.32
C GLU A 278 -4.78 13.86 -3.34
N VAL A 279 -3.46 13.96 -3.44
CA VAL A 279 -2.76 15.24 -3.61
C VAL A 279 -3.26 15.97 -4.85
N ALA A 280 -3.34 15.30 -6.00
CA ALA A 280 -3.82 15.92 -7.24
C ALA A 280 -5.28 16.40 -7.17
N LEU A 281 -6.12 15.69 -6.41
CA LEU A 281 -7.52 16.05 -6.14
C LEU A 281 -7.61 17.27 -5.23
N ILE A 282 -6.79 17.33 -4.17
CA ILE A 282 -6.67 18.48 -3.28
C ILE A 282 -6.24 19.71 -4.09
N GLU A 283 -5.15 19.60 -4.87
CA GLU A 283 -4.63 20.71 -5.67
C GLU A 283 -5.63 21.20 -6.74
N ALA A 284 -6.52 20.32 -7.22
CA ALA A 284 -7.55 20.68 -8.18
C ALA A 284 -8.72 21.46 -7.56
N LEU A 285 -9.09 21.11 -6.32
CA LEU A 285 -10.36 21.51 -5.70
C LEU A 285 -10.19 22.47 -4.52
N SER A 286 -8.99 22.56 -3.95
CA SER A 286 -8.68 23.52 -2.91
C SER A 286 -8.79 24.94 -3.47
N PRO A 287 -9.48 25.85 -2.77
CA PRO A 287 -9.59 27.22 -3.20
C PRO A 287 -8.21 27.86 -3.23
N LEU A 288 -7.86 28.52 -4.34
CA LEU A 288 -6.72 29.43 -4.35
C LEU A 288 -6.97 30.49 -3.27
N PRO A 289 -5.96 30.83 -2.44
CA PRO A 289 -6.12 31.88 -1.45
C PRO A 289 -6.61 33.14 -2.15
N SER A 290 -7.76 33.64 -1.68
CA SER A 290 -8.31 34.90 -2.16
C SER A 290 -7.37 36.01 -1.72
N ASN A 291 -6.66 36.63 -2.66
CA ASN A 291 -5.92 37.87 -2.41
C ASN A 291 -6.87 38.99 -1.95
#